data_AF-B7Q3H5-F1
#
_entry.id   AF-B7Q3H5-F1
#
_cell.length_a   1.000
_cell.length_b   1.000
_cell.length_c   1.000
_cell.angle_alpha   90.00
_cell.angle_beta   90.00
_cell.angle_gamma   90.00
#
_symmetry.space_group_name_H-M   'P 1'
#
loop_
_entity.id
_entity.type
_entity.pdbx_description
1 polymer ?
#
loop_
_entity_poly.entity_id
_entity_poly.type
_entity_poly.pdbx_seq_one_letter_code
_entity_poly.pdbx_strand_id
1 'polypeptide(L)'
;MKTAITVEKRVAISLYRLCSTAEERTIGHHFAVGQSVVNETYREFCDVVIEELEARTITMIQNEDLDNHMREFQAVLGFPNAIGALDACHLPVSPPKDLAIDCHNYRIKDAAVTLEHYTS
;
A
#
# COMPACT_ATOMS: atom_id res chain seq x y z
N MET A 1 23.06 2.49 -31.79
CA MET A 1 22.57 1.30 -31.05
C MET A 1 22.25 1.76 -29.63
N LYS A 2 20.99 1.70 -29.18
CA LYS A 2 20.67 1.99 -27.77
C LYS A 2 21.17 0.81 -26.95
N THR A 3 22.10 1.05 -26.03
CA THR A 3 22.53 0.03 -25.08
C THR A 3 21.37 -0.28 -24.15
N ALA A 4 21.04 -1.57 -23.99
CA ALA A 4 20.03 -2.00 -23.04
C ALA A 4 20.45 -1.61 -21.62
N ILE A 5 19.49 -1.18 -20.81
CA ILE A 5 19.72 -0.84 -19.41
C ILE A 5 19.83 -2.15 -18.64
N THR A 6 20.91 -2.34 -17.89
CA THR A 6 21.12 -3.58 -17.11
C THR A 6 20.10 -3.67 -15.98
N VAL A 7 19.82 -4.90 -15.54
CA VAL A 7 18.86 -5.16 -14.44
C VAL A 7 19.29 -4.44 -13.16
N GLU A 8 20.58 -4.41 -12.84
CA GLU A 8 21.12 -3.75 -11.65
C GLU A 8 20.85 -2.25 -11.70
N LYS A 9 21.03 -1.63 -12.86
CA LYS A 9 20.74 -0.21 -13.05
C LYS A 9 19.23 0.06 -12.93
N ARG A 10 18.40 -0.86 -13.41
CA ARG A 10 16.94 -0.75 -13.28
C ARG A 10 16.50 -0.79 -11.82
N VAL A 11 16.98 -1.79 -11.07
CA VAL A 11 16.74 -1.92 -9.63
C VAL A 11 17.23 -0.68 -8.86
N ALA A 12 18.43 -0.18 -9.17
CA ALA A 12 18.96 1.02 -8.52
C ALA A 12 18.09 2.26 -8.75
N ILE A 13 17.57 2.45 -9.98
CA ILE A 13 16.65 3.56 -10.29
C ILE A 13 15.37 3.44 -9.46
N SER A 14 14.77 2.25 -9.40
CA SER A 14 13.52 2.01 -8.67
C SER A 14 13.69 2.23 -7.17
N LEU A 15 14.76 1.69 -6.56
CA LEU A 15 15.08 1.91 -5.16
C LEU A 15 15.35 3.39 -4.86
N TYR A 16 16.09 4.07 -5.73
CA TYR A 16 16.33 5.50 -5.57
C TYR A 16 15.02 6.30 -5.59
N ARG A 17 14.08 5.93 -6.47
CA ARG A 17 12.76 6.57 -6.52
C ARG A 17 11.92 6.28 -5.28
N LEU A 18 11.99 5.07 -4.71
CA LEU A 18 11.31 4.73 -3.45
C LEU A 18 11.89 5.47 -2.24
N CYS A 19 13.22 5.63 -2.19
CA CYS A 19 13.92 6.21 -1.05
C CYS A 19 14.10 7.73 -1.14
N SER A 20 13.67 8.38 -2.22
CA SER A 20 13.84 9.83 -2.41
C SER A 20 12.51 10.53 -2.75
N THR A 21 12.42 11.80 -2.39
CA THR A 21 11.34 12.70 -2.82
C THR A 21 11.71 13.45 -4.11
N ALA A 22 12.71 12.97 -4.86
CA ALA A 22 13.21 13.66 -6.03
C ALA A 22 12.24 13.53 -7.21
N GLU A 23 12.11 14.58 -8.01
CA GLU A 23 11.34 14.51 -9.25
C GLU A 23 11.95 13.49 -10.24
N GLU A 24 11.09 12.83 -11.02
CA GLU A 24 11.52 11.83 -12.03
C GLU A 24 12.55 12.39 -13.01
N ARG A 25 12.48 13.70 -13.32
CA ARG A 25 13.47 14.40 -14.15
C ARG A 25 14.86 14.38 -13.51
N THR A 26 14.93 14.66 -12.21
CA THR A 26 16.18 14.66 -11.44
C THR A 26 16.77 13.26 -11.37
N ILE A 27 15.93 12.24 -11.14
CA ILE A 27 16.34 10.83 -11.14
C ILE A 27 16.87 10.44 -12.52
N GLY A 28 16.14 10.78 -13.58
CA GLY A 28 16.55 10.52 -14.97
C GLY A 28 17.90 11.15 -15.30
N HIS A 29 18.12 12.40 -14.88
CA HIS A 29 19.43 13.06 -15.03
C HIS A 29 20.53 12.32 -14.27
N HIS A 30 20.29 11.90 -13.02
CA HIS A 30 21.28 11.20 -12.19
C HIS A 30 21.73 9.86 -12.81
N PHE A 31 20.78 9.12 -13.39
CA PHE A 31 21.07 7.82 -14.01
C PHE A 31 21.31 7.89 -15.53
N ALA A 32 21.35 9.08 -16.12
CA ALA A 32 21.45 9.29 -17.57
C ALA A 32 20.40 8.48 -18.37
N VAL A 33 19.13 8.58 -17.97
CA VAL A 33 17.98 7.94 -18.61
C VAL A 33 16.82 8.93 -18.80
N GLY A 34 15.89 8.60 -19.69
CA GLY A 34 14.66 9.39 -19.87
C GLY A 34 13.69 9.21 -18.70
N GLN A 35 12.79 10.19 -18.49
CA GLN A 35 11.75 10.12 -17.46
C GLN A 35 10.84 8.89 -17.64
N SER A 36 10.50 8.53 -18.88
CA SER A 36 9.69 7.34 -19.17
C SER A 36 10.35 6.07 -18.64
N VAL A 37 11.67 5.93 -18.83
CA VAL A 37 12.46 4.79 -18.34
C VAL A 37 12.42 4.70 -16.82
N VAL A 38 12.53 5.84 -16.12
CA VAL A 38 12.43 5.88 -14.64
C VAL A 38 11.06 5.35 -14.20
N ASN A 39 9.99 5.78 -14.86
CA ASN A 39 8.63 5.40 -14.50
C ASN A 39 8.33 3.94 -14.82
N GLU A 40 8.65 3.48 -16.04
CA GLU A 40 8.50 2.09 -16.49
C GLU A 40 9.26 1.14 -15.57
N THR A 41 10.52 1.43 -15.32
CA THR A 41 11.39 0.59 -14.48
C THR A 41 10.92 0.53 -13.02
N TYR A 42 10.43 1.66 -12.49
CA TYR A 42 9.85 1.68 -11.15
C TYR A 42 8.58 0.85 -11.05
N ARG A 43 7.67 0.97 -12.02
CA ARG A 43 6.41 0.22 -12.01
C ARG A 43 6.67 -1.28 -12.08
N GLU A 44 7.48 -1.71 -13.04
CA GLU A 44 7.86 -3.12 -13.15
C GLU A 44 8.53 -3.65 -11.88
N PHE A 45 9.39 -2.85 -11.25
CA PHE A 45 10.00 -3.23 -9.98
C PHE A 45 8.95 -3.37 -8.87
N CYS A 46 8.04 -2.41 -8.73
CA CYS A 46 6.97 -2.47 -7.74
C CYS A 46 6.04 -3.66 -7.98
N ASP A 47 5.67 -3.95 -9.23
CA ASP A 47 4.80 -5.07 -9.58
C ASP A 47 5.43 -6.40 -9.15
N VAL A 48 6.71 -6.62 -9.47
CA VAL A 48 7.46 -7.82 -9.05
C VAL A 48 7.60 -7.89 -7.53
N VAL A 49 7.91 -6.77 -6.87
CA VAL A 49 8.04 -6.74 -5.41
C VAL A 49 6.72 -7.04 -4.72
N ILE A 50 5.61 -6.51 -5.23
CA ILE A 50 4.27 -6.78 -4.71
C ILE A 50 3.93 -8.25 -4.92
N GLU A 51 4.12 -8.81 -6.12
CA GLU A 51 3.84 -10.22 -6.42
C GLU A 51 4.63 -11.16 -5.48
N GLU A 52 5.92 -10.89 -5.26
CA GLU A 52 6.79 -11.71 -4.42
C GLU A 52 6.51 -11.54 -2.91
N LEU A 53 6.14 -10.34 -2.47
CA LEU A 53 5.89 -10.06 -1.05
C LEU A 53 4.46 -10.38 -0.64
N GLU A 54 3.45 -10.08 -1.45
CA GLU A 54 2.03 -10.31 -1.15
C GLU A 54 1.80 -11.77 -0.75
N ALA A 55 2.34 -12.71 -1.53
CA ALA A 55 2.25 -14.14 -1.25
C ALA A 55 2.88 -14.57 0.10
N ARG A 56 3.81 -13.77 0.64
CA ARG A 56 4.60 -14.10 1.84
C ARG A 56 4.20 -13.31 3.07
N THR A 57 3.65 -12.10 2.89
CA THR A 57 3.41 -11.15 3.99
C THR A 57 1.94 -10.83 4.19
N ILE A 58 1.10 -10.99 3.17
CA ILE A 58 -0.32 -10.66 3.25
C ILE A 58 -1.09 -11.98 3.33
N THR A 59 -1.33 -12.44 4.55
CA THR A 59 -2.28 -13.53 4.80
C THR A 59 -3.59 -12.92 5.25
N MET A 60 -4.68 -13.21 4.54
CA MET A 60 -6.00 -12.87 5.02
C MET A 60 -6.35 -13.74 6.22
N ILE A 61 -6.83 -13.10 7.28
CA ILE A 61 -7.33 -13.77 8.48
C ILE A 61 -8.44 -14.73 8.05
N GLN A 62 -8.30 -16.00 8.44
CA GLN A 62 -9.32 -17.00 8.19
C GLN A 62 -10.50 -16.80 9.16
N ASN A 63 -11.71 -17.15 8.71
CA ASN A 63 -12.91 -16.99 9.54
C ASN A 63 -12.82 -17.77 10.85
N GLU A 64 -12.11 -18.90 10.88
CA GLU A 64 -11.94 -19.70 12.10
C GLU A 64 -11.09 -18.98 13.18
N ASP A 65 -10.21 -18.07 12.78
CA ASP A 65 -9.28 -17.36 13.67
C ASP A 65 -9.77 -15.95 14.05
N LEU A 66 -10.89 -15.51 13.45
CA LEU A 66 -11.41 -14.15 13.59
C LEU A 66 -11.69 -13.78 15.05
N ASP A 67 -12.35 -14.68 15.79
CA ASP A 67 -12.70 -14.48 17.21
C ASP A 67 -11.45 -14.33 18.09
N ASN A 68 -10.38 -15.07 17.79
CA ASN A 68 -9.14 -15.00 18.54
C ASN A 68 -8.44 -13.66 18.28
N HIS A 69 -8.35 -13.24 17.02
CA HIS A 69 -7.76 -11.95 16.67
C HIS A 69 -8.57 -10.77 17.21
N MET A 70 -9.91 -10.84 17.22
CA MET A 70 -10.76 -9.83 17.84
C MET A 70 -10.45 -9.67 19.33
N ARG A 71 -10.28 -10.80 20.05
CA ARG A 71 -9.92 -10.78 21.48
C ARG A 71 -8.52 -10.23 21.72
N GLU A 72 -7.54 -10.63 20.92
CA GLU A 72 -6.17 -10.14 21.00
C GLU A 72 -6.10 -8.62 20.75
N PHE A 73 -6.76 -8.16 19.69
CA PHE A 73 -6.82 -6.74 19.34
C PHE A 73 -7.51 -5.92 20.44
N GLN A 74 -8.63 -6.41 20.98
CA GLN A 74 -9.30 -5.79 22.11
C GLN A 74 -8.40 -5.75 23.36
N ALA A 75 -7.66 -6.82 23.64
CA ALA A 75 -6.76 -6.88 24.80
C ALA A 75 -5.60 -5.89 24.69
N VAL A 76 -5.06 -5.67 23.49
CA VAL A 76 -3.92 -4.77 23.27
C VAL A 76 -4.35 -3.31 23.12
N LEU A 77 -5.44 -3.04 22.41
CA LEU A 77 -5.83 -1.68 21.99
C LEU A 77 -7.16 -1.21 22.59
N GLY A 78 -7.92 -2.07 23.25
CA GLY A 78 -9.17 -1.72 23.92
C GLY A 78 -10.38 -1.59 23.00
N PHE A 79 -10.25 -1.91 21.71
CA PHE A 79 -11.35 -1.83 20.74
C PHE A 79 -12.07 -3.17 20.62
N PRO A 80 -13.33 -3.29 21.06
CA PRO A 80 -14.11 -4.51 20.87
C PRO A 80 -14.47 -4.67 19.39
N ASN A 81 -14.56 -5.92 18.92
CA ASN A 81 -14.97 -6.28 17.57
C ASN A 81 -14.12 -5.71 16.42
N ALA A 82 -12.86 -5.42 16.68
CA ALA A 82 -11.89 -5.02 15.66
C ALA A 82 -10.78 -6.07 15.57
N ILE A 83 -10.28 -6.31 14.35
CA ILE A 83 -9.21 -7.29 14.07
C ILE A 83 -7.89 -6.64 13.64
N GLY A 84 -7.90 -5.33 13.41
CA GLY A 84 -6.77 -4.60 12.86
C GLY A 84 -7.07 -3.10 12.76
N ALA A 85 -6.01 -2.31 12.82
CA ALA A 85 -6.02 -0.91 12.43
C ALA A 85 -5.11 -0.77 11.21
N LEU A 86 -5.67 -0.29 10.11
CA LEU A 86 -4.87 0.18 9.00
C LEU A 86 -4.63 1.67 9.25
N ASP A 87 -3.42 2.04 9.64
CA ASP A 87 -3.02 3.45 9.56
C ASP A 87 -3.13 3.87 8.09
N ALA A 88 -3.57 5.10 7.85
CA ALA A 88 -4.03 5.57 6.56
C ALA A 88 -2.87 5.62 5.53
N CYS A 89 -2.54 4.48 4.93
CA CYS A 89 -2.12 4.46 3.54
C CYS A 89 -3.23 5.17 2.76
N HIS A 90 -2.88 6.13 1.90
CA HIS A 90 -3.83 6.87 1.06
C HIS A 90 -4.63 5.91 0.15
N LEU A 91 -5.62 5.23 0.74
CA LEU A 91 -6.54 4.36 0.04
C LEU A 91 -7.60 5.30 -0.55
N PRO A 92 -7.71 5.40 -1.88
CA PRO A 92 -8.78 6.17 -2.49
C PRO A 92 -10.11 5.46 -2.22
N VAL A 93 -10.73 5.75 -1.09
CA VAL A 93 -12.11 5.36 -0.83
C VAL A 93 -12.99 6.26 -1.67
N SER A 94 -13.61 5.69 -2.71
CA SER A 94 -14.72 6.35 -3.40
C SER A 94 -16.00 6.05 -2.62
N PRO A 95 -16.57 6.99 -1.86
CA PRO A 95 -17.81 6.71 -1.13
C PRO A 95 -18.96 6.50 -2.12
N PRO A 96 -19.92 5.59 -1.82
CA PRO A 96 -21.21 5.55 -2.49
C PRO A 96 -21.90 6.91 -2.41
N LYS A 97 -22.60 7.32 -3.46
CA LYS A 97 -23.16 8.68 -3.64
C LYS A 97 -24.14 9.08 -2.52
N ASP A 98 -24.65 8.09 -1.83
CA ASP A 98 -25.72 8.09 -0.84
C ASP A 98 -25.20 8.28 0.60
N LEU A 99 -23.87 8.15 0.83
CA LEU A 99 -23.20 8.36 2.12
C LEU A 99 -22.21 9.54 2.11
N ALA A 100 -22.17 10.31 1.01
CA ALA A 100 -21.20 11.39 0.80
C ALA A 100 -21.31 12.54 1.83
N ILE A 101 -22.44 12.67 2.52
CA ILE A 101 -22.73 13.78 3.46
C ILE A 101 -22.14 13.50 4.85
N ASP A 102 -21.96 12.23 5.23
CA ASP A 102 -21.36 11.81 6.51
C ASP A 102 -19.84 11.64 6.44
N CYS A 103 -19.23 11.78 5.26
CA CYS A 103 -17.77 11.77 5.11
C CYS A 103 -17.17 13.12 5.53
N HIS A 104 -17.20 13.40 6.83
CA HIS A 104 -16.47 14.51 7.42
C HIS A 104 -14.98 14.15 7.50
N ASN A 105 -14.25 14.42 6.43
CA ASN A 105 -12.78 14.37 6.42
C ASN A 105 -12.21 15.37 7.44
N TYR A 106 -11.90 14.89 8.64
CA TYR A 106 -10.97 15.54 9.56
C TYR A 106 -9.91 14.53 9.95
N ARG A 107 -8.70 14.71 9.40
CA ARG A 107 -7.41 14.27 9.95
C ARG A 107 -7.42 12.91 10.67
N ILE A 108 -7.00 11.89 9.93
CA ILE A 108 -6.31 10.67 10.39
C ILE A 108 -6.56 10.34 11.87
N LYS A 109 -7.53 9.47 12.10
CA LYS A 109 -7.55 8.60 13.27
C LYS A 109 -7.85 7.21 12.77
N ASP A 110 -6.83 6.35 12.82
CA ASP A 110 -6.87 4.90 12.82
C ASP A 110 -8.18 4.31 12.30
N ALA A 111 -8.21 3.94 11.02
CA ALA A 111 -9.35 3.19 10.49
C ALA A 111 -9.27 1.76 11.02
N ALA A 112 -9.98 1.50 12.13
CA ALA A 112 -10.28 0.14 12.55
C ALA A 112 -11.18 -0.49 11.48
N VAL A 113 -10.73 -1.59 10.88
CA VAL A 113 -11.59 -2.36 9.96
C VAL A 113 -12.58 -3.13 10.84
N THR A 114 -13.74 -2.53 11.09
CA THR A 114 -14.89 -3.21 11.69
C THR A 114 -15.63 -3.95 10.59
N LEU A 115 -15.43 -5.26 10.48
CA LEU A 115 -16.33 -6.11 9.71
C LEU A 115 -17.63 -6.23 10.51
N GLU A 116 -18.52 -5.25 10.35
CA GLU A 116 -19.90 -5.42 10.80
C GLU A 116 -20.50 -6.59 10.02
N HIS A 117 -20.95 -7.57 10.79
CA HIS A 117 -21.52 -8.81 10.30
C HIS A 117 -22.71 -8.50 9.38
N TYR A 118 -22.57 -8.82 8.09
CA TYR A 118 -23.72 -8.99 7.21
C TYR A 118 -24.33 -10.37 7.51
N THR A 119 -24.93 -10.50 8.70
CA THR A 119 -25.89 -11.58 8.97
C THR A 119 -27.25 -11.11 8.46
N SER A 120 -27.73 -11.74 7.39
CA SER A 120 -29.16 -11.85 7.10
C SER A 120 -29.57 -13.31 7.16
#